data_AF-A0A3D9Q3R8-F1
#
_entry.id   AF-A0A3D9Q3R8-F1
#
_cell.length_a   1.000
_cell.length_b   1.000
_cell.length_c   1.000
_cell.angle_alpha   90.00
_cell.angle_beta   90.00
_cell.angle_gamma   90.00
#
_symmetry.space_group_name_H-M   'P 1'
#
loop_
_entity.id
_entity.type
_entity.pdbx_description
1 polymer ?
#
loop_
_entity_poly.entity_id
_entity_poly.type
_entity_poly.pdbx_seq_one_letter_code
_entity_poly.pdbx_strand_id
1 'polypeptide(L)'
;MTDNWGFYERRSASEHMRVLINIGYKGAYPLKDYAELLSITINLYPVRANNRTTRNFVKELEQLESKLEHWLSQTSDAIYIGRINAARRLEFYYFLDSSRFNDQELNDWLEHNWPYRAQVYRKPDPEWSFYTFMLPDALEELFIHNAQMIYALIHKGDDIGQPRNVYHWLLFREDVDRREIVPMLEKRGYVIEKEREGRTDQGYPYPLVVSRFEDVRLDTVNERVREIHGLIEGSGGRYDGWGSVMKLSTFNRMRRSVKRSLESVEAAVRRMLPRRDA
;
A
#
# COMPACT_ATOMS: atom_id res chain seq x y z
N MET A 1 7.47 -18.35 1.13
CA MET A 1 7.25 -17.64 2.40
C MET A 1 5.80 -17.22 2.44
N THR A 2 5.03 -17.67 3.42
CA THR A 2 3.59 -17.42 3.54
C THR A 2 3.27 -16.07 4.18
N ASP A 3 4.28 -15.37 4.72
CA ASP A 3 4.12 -14.08 5.37
C ASP A 3 4.53 -12.94 4.42
N ASN A 4 3.58 -12.43 3.65
CA ASN A 4 3.78 -11.32 2.72
C ASN A 4 2.54 -10.45 2.69
N TRP A 5 2.62 -9.22 3.22
CA TRP A 5 1.45 -8.36 3.43
C TRP A 5 1.38 -7.21 2.43
N GLY A 6 0.23 -7.06 1.79
CA GLY A 6 -0.15 -5.91 0.98
C GLY A 6 -1.12 -5.01 1.73
N PHE A 7 -0.94 -3.69 1.63
CA PHE A 7 -1.86 -2.69 2.18
C PHE A 7 -2.28 -1.70 1.10
N TYR A 8 -3.58 -1.58 0.85
CA TYR A 8 -4.12 -0.67 -0.17
C TYR A 8 -5.45 -0.05 0.23
N GLU A 9 -5.84 1.01 -0.48
CA GLU A 9 -7.14 1.66 -0.31
C GLU A 9 -8.04 1.36 -1.51
N ARG A 10 -9.24 0.84 -1.24
CA ARG A 10 -10.29 0.61 -2.24
C ARG A 10 -11.40 1.64 -2.06
N ARG A 11 -11.79 2.32 -3.13
CA ARG A 11 -12.90 3.30 -3.13
C ARG A 11 -14.01 2.80 -4.04
N SER A 12 -15.20 2.66 -3.46
CA SER A 12 -16.45 2.44 -4.17
C SER A 12 -17.32 3.71 -4.09
N ALA A 13 -18.44 3.73 -4.83
CA ALA A 13 -19.38 4.85 -4.80
C ALA A 13 -19.92 5.14 -3.38
N SER A 14 -20.02 4.11 -2.54
CA SER A 14 -20.61 4.21 -1.19
C SER A 14 -19.61 4.13 -0.05
N GLU A 15 -18.43 3.55 -0.26
CA GLU A 15 -17.49 3.23 0.82
C GLU A 15 -16.02 3.40 0.43
N HIS A 16 -15.23 3.90 1.38
CA HIS A 16 -13.76 3.89 1.36
C HIS A 16 -13.28 2.84 2.35
N MET A 17 -12.49 1.90 1.84
CA MET A 17 -11.98 0.75 2.58
C MET A 17 -10.45 0.76 2.53
N ARG A 18 -9.83 0.42 3.66
CA ARG A 18 -8.40 0.13 3.76
C ARG A 18 -8.24 -1.36 3.98
N VAL A 19 -7.62 -2.03 3.03
CA VAL A 19 -7.44 -3.47 3.03
C VAL A 19 -6.00 -3.79 3.39
N LEU A 20 -5.82 -4.64 4.38
CA LEU A 20 -4.56 -5.33 4.66
C LEU A 20 -4.79 -6.80 4.30
N ILE A 21 -3.98 -7.36 3.42
CA ILE A 21 -4.14 -8.74 2.95
C ILE A 21 -2.79 -9.45 2.91
N ASN A 22 -2.77 -10.72 3.30
CA ASN A 22 -1.63 -11.59 3.09
C ASN A 22 -1.60 -12.10 1.64
N ILE A 23 -0.75 -11.51 0.81
CA ILE A 23 -0.53 -11.90 -0.60
C ILE A 23 0.38 -13.14 -0.74
N GLY A 24 0.94 -13.66 0.35
CA GLY A 24 1.82 -14.83 0.36
C GLY A 24 1.17 -16.11 -0.18
N TYR A 25 -0.17 -16.19 -0.15
CA TYR A 25 -0.92 -17.32 -0.67
C TYR A 25 -1.23 -17.24 -2.16
N LYS A 26 -0.95 -16.12 -2.87
CA LYS A 26 -1.28 -15.91 -4.30
C LYS A 26 -0.76 -17.02 -5.24
N GLY A 27 0.30 -17.75 -4.85
CA GLY A 27 0.84 -18.87 -5.64
C GLY A 27 0.39 -20.27 -5.20
N ALA A 28 -0.35 -20.39 -4.09
CA ALA A 28 -0.71 -21.67 -3.47
C ALA A 28 -2.21 -21.81 -3.16
N TYR A 29 -3.01 -20.75 -3.29
CA TYR A 29 -4.45 -20.81 -3.14
C TYR A 29 -5.11 -21.52 -4.35
N PRO A 30 -6.26 -22.21 -4.14
CA PRO A 30 -6.90 -22.50 -2.87
C PRO A 30 -6.22 -23.64 -2.09
N LEU A 31 -6.25 -23.56 -0.76
CA LEU A 31 -5.79 -24.65 0.11
C LEU A 31 -6.98 -25.55 0.47
N LYS A 32 -6.93 -26.82 0.04
CA LYS A 32 -8.07 -27.75 0.12
C LYS A 32 -8.60 -27.99 1.53
N ASP A 33 -7.71 -28.02 2.52
CA ASP A 33 -8.08 -28.26 3.91
C ASP A 33 -8.75 -27.03 4.55
N TYR A 34 -8.64 -25.86 3.92
CA TYR A 34 -9.15 -24.59 4.43
C TYR A 34 -10.26 -24.04 3.52
N ALA A 35 -11.42 -24.70 3.54
CA ALA A 35 -12.52 -24.45 2.61
C ALA A 35 -13.63 -23.54 3.14
N GLU A 36 -13.49 -23.01 4.36
CA GLU A 36 -14.49 -22.14 4.97
C GLU A 36 -13.93 -20.76 5.28
N LEU A 37 -14.66 -19.73 4.87
CA LEU A 37 -14.38 -18.34 5.24
C LEU A 37 -15.06 -18.02 6.57
N LEU A 38 -14.27 -17.50 7.50
CA LEU A 38 -14.73 -16.86 8.73
C LEU A 38 -14.50 -15.34 8.63
N SER A 39 -15.53 -14.58 8.97
CA SER A 39 -15.45 -13.13 9.14
C SER A 39 -15.89 -12.75 10.55
N ILE A 40 -15.10 -11.89 11.19
CA ILE A 40 -15.43 -11.29 12.49
C ILE A 40 -15.49 -9.77 12.29
N THR A 41 -16.71 -9.22 12.42
CA THR A 41 -16.99 -7.80 12.19
C THR A 41 -17.21 -7.07 13.52
N ILE A 42 -16.46 -6.00 13.72
CA ILE A 42 -16.50 -5.13 14.90
C ILE A 42 -17.14 -3.80 14.52
N ASN A 43 -18.18 -3.40 15.24
CA ASN A 43 -18.76 -2.06 15.10
C ASN A 43 -17.86 -1.03 15.81
N LEU A 44 -17.34 -0.05 15.07
CA LEU A 44 -16.40 0.94 15.60
C LEU A 44 -17.09 2.08 16.37
N TYR A 45 -18.41 2.26 16.27
CA TYR A 45 -19.11 3.33 17.01
C TYR A 45 -18.96 3.23 18.52
N PRO A 46 -19.31 2.12 19.19
CA PRO A 46 -19.19 2.03 20.65
C PRO A 46 -17.73 2.04 21.10
N VAL A 47 -16.82 1.46 20.31
CA VAL A 47 -15.37 1.50 20.58
C VAL A 47 -14.86 2.94 20.57
N ARG A 48 -15.24 3.74 19.56
CA ARG A 48 -14.89 5.16 19.50
C ARG A 48 -15.51 5.96 20.65
N ALA A 49 -16.77 5.71 20.98
CA ALA A 49 -17.46 6.42 22.06
C ALA A 49 -16.80 6.21 23.43
N ASN A 50 -16.24 5.02 23.66
CA ASN A 50 -15.54 4.68 24.90
C ASN A 50 -14.08 5.13 24.94
N ASN A 51 -13.53 5.63 23.83
CA ASN A 51 -12.13 6.06 23.74
C ASN A 51 -12.00 7.57 23.61
N ARG A 52 -11.35 8.20 24.61
CA ARG A 52 -11.11 9.65 24.62
C ARG A 52 -10.08 10.13 23.60
N THR A 53 -9.18 9.24 23.16
CA THR A 53 -8.10 9.59 22.22
C THR A 53 -8.02 8.57 21.10
N THR A 54 -7.59 9.02 19.92
CA THR A 54 -7.32 8.14 18.78
C THR A 54 -6.28 7.07 19.12
N ARG A 55 -5.29 7.38 19.97
CA ARG A 55 -4.27 6.42 20.40
C ARG A 55 -4.88 5.25 21.19
N ASN A 56 -5.77 5.55 22.15
CA ASN A 56 -6.42 4.51 22.94
C ASN A 56 -7.35 3.65 22.07
N PHE A 57 -8.09 4.31 21.17
CA PHE A 57 -8.95 3.64 20.19
C PHE A 57 -8.16 2.64 19.34
N VAL A 58 -7.02 3.04 18.78
CA VAL A 58 -6.17 2.15 17.97
C VAL A 58 -5.61 1.02 18.83
N LYS A 59 -5.12 1.33 20.03
CA LYS A 59 -4.53 0.33 20.94
C LYS A 59 -5.53 -0.76 21.35
N GLU A 60 -6.79 -0.41 21.61
CA GLU A 60 -7.82 -1.39 21.97
C GLU A 60 -8.13 -2.35 20.81
N LEU A 61 -8.13 -1.86 19.57
CA LEU A 61 -8.31 -2.69 18.37
C LEU A 61 -7.10 -3.61 18.11
N GLU A 62 -5.88 -3.10 18.25
CA GLU A 62 -4.64 -3.89 18.13
C GLU A 62 -4.56 -5.01 19.19
N GLN A 63 -5.04 -4.72 20.40
CA GLN A 63 -5.13 -5.71 21.47
C GLN A 63 -6.15 -6.82 21.15
N LEU A 64 -7.30 -6.47 20.58
CA LEU A 64 -8.28 -7.46 20.12
C LEU A 64 -7.68 -8.34 19.02
N GLU A 65 -7.07 -7.74 17.99
CA GLU A 65 -6.43 -8.46 16.88
C GLU A 65 -5.38 -9.44 17.39
N SER A 66 -4.46 -8.99 18.24
CA SER A 66 -3.40 -9.83 18.82
C SER A 66 -3.96 -11.00 19.65
N LYS A 67 -5.00 -10.74 20.45
CA LYS A 67 -5.66 -11.77 21.26
C LYS A 67 -6.39 -12.80 20.40
N LEU A 68 -7.07 -12.34 19.35
CA LEU A 68 -7.83 -13.17 18.43
C LEU A 68 -6.91 -14.07 17.60
N GLU A 69 -5.82 -13.51 17.05
CA GLU A 69 -4.78 -14.26 16.35
C GLU A 69 -4.15 -15.33 17.25
N HIS A 70 -3.81 -14.96 18.49
CA HIS A 70 -3.26 -15.91 19.45
C HIS A 70 -4.25 -17.05 19.75
N TRP A 71 -5.51 -16.72 20.05
CA TRP A 71 -6.54 -17.73 20.33
C TRP A 71 -6.74 -18.68 19.15
N LEU A 72 -6.97 -18.13 17.95
CA LEU A 72 -7.17 -18.91 16.73
C LEU A 72 -5.97 -19.83 16.47
N SER A 73 -4.73 -19.33 16.57
CA SER A 73 -3.53 -20.15 16.35
C SER A 73 -3.42 -21.38 17.26
N GLN A 74 -4.08 -21.36 18.43
CA GLN A 74 -4.06 -22.46 19.40
C GLN A 74 -5.25 -23.42 19.24
N THR A 75 -6.44 -22.89 18.92
CA THR A 75 -7.70 -23.65 18.97
C THR A 75 -8.11 -24.23 17.64
N SER A 76 -7.85 -23.50 16.55
CA SER A 76 -8.34 -23.83 15.23
C SER A 76 -7.29 -23.42 14.23
N ASP A 77 -6.66 -24.38 13.58
CA ASP A 77 -5.68 -24.12 12.52
C ASP A 77 -6.34 -23.22 11.46
N ALA A 78 -6.15 -21.91 11.60
CA ALA A 78 -6.90 -20.87 10.92
C ALA A 78 -5.89 -19.96 10.28
N ILE A 79 -6.07 -19.73 8.98
CA ILE A 79 -5.19 -18.88 8.21
C ILE A 79 -5.76 -17.47 8.24
N TYR A 80 -5.06 -16.56 8.92
CA TYR A 80 -5.38 -15.14 8.84
C TYR A 80 -5.01 -14.61 7.45
N ILE A 81 -6.02 -14.20 6.68
CA ILE A 81 -5.82 -13.64 5.35
C ILE A 81 -5.79 -12.12 5.34
N GLY A 82 -6.33 -11.48 6.38
CA GLY A 82 -6.22 -10.03 6.57
C GLY A 82 -7.49 -9.36 7.06
N ARG A 83 -7.57 -8.05 6.88
CA ARG A 83 -8.64 -7.20 7.42
C ARG A 83 -9.08 -6.08 6.49
N ILE A 84 -10.32 -5.68 6.65
CA ILE A 84 -10.91 -4.50 6.01
C ILE A 84 -11.28 -3.48 7.07
N ASN A 85 -10.70 -2.28 6.95
CA ASN A 85 -11.03 -1.13 7.78
C ASN A 85 -11.93 -0.19 6.97
N ALA A 86 -13.17 -0.01 7.41
CA ALA A 86 -14.10 0.97 6.88
C ALA A 86 -14.42 2.03 7.95
N ALA A 87 -15.19 3.06 7.59
CA ALA A 87 -15.51 4.17 8.50
C ALA A 87 -16.18 3.73 9.81
N ARG A 88 -17.05 2.71 9.74
CA ARG A 88 -17.94 2.28 10.83
C ARG A 88 -17.66 0.86 11.33
N ARG A 89 -16.83 0.10 10.64
CA ARG A 89 -16.56 -1.31 10.95
C ARG A 89 -15.12 -1.69 10.66
N LEU A 90 -14.63 -2.64 11.44
CA LEU A 90 -13.39 -3.37 11.22
C LEU A 90 -13.73 -4.84 11.08
N GLU A 91 -13.26 -5.47 10.01
CA GLU A 91 -13.58 -6.85 9.66
C GLU A 91 -12.28 -7.65 9.56
N PHE A 92 -12.20 -8.74 10.30
CA PHE A 92 -11.11 -9.71 10.21
C PHE A 92 -11.56 -10.92 9.42
N TYR A 93 -10.67 -11.47 8.60
CA TYR A 93 -10.96 -12.58 7.71
C TYR A 93 -9.97 -13.72 7.88
N TYR A 94 -10.51 -14.93 8.02
CA TYR A 94 -9.75 -16.15 8.22
C TYR A 94 -10.29 -17.25 7.31
N PHE A 95 -9.42 -18.13 6.85
CA PHE A 95 -9.82 -19.40 6.26
C PHE A 95 -9.59 -20.51 7.28
N LEU A 96 -10.60 -21.35 7.48
CA LEU A 96 -10.63 -22.36 8.54
C LEU A 96 -10.57 -23.77 7.97
N ASP A 97 -9.89 -24.66 8.69
CA ASP A 97 -10.16 -26.09 8.62
C ASP A 97 -11.47 -26.41 9.34
N SER A 98 -12.50 -26.73 8.56
CA SER A 98 -13.85 -27.04 9.02
C SER A 98 -13.93 -28.19 10.04
N SER A 99 -12.92 -29.05 10.10
CA SER A 99 -12.90 -30.19 11.03
C SER A 99 -12.50 -29.82 12.46
N ARG A 100 -11.93 -28.63 12.67
CA ARG A 100 -11.32 -28.23 13.97
C ARG A 100 -11.97 -27.01 14.62
N PHE A 101 -12.89 -26.33 13.94
CA PHE A 101 -13.44 -25.05 14.41
C PHE A 101 -14.82 -25.19 15.10
N ASN A 102 -15.00 -24.56 16.26
CA ASN A 102 -16.24 -24.54 17.02
C ASN A 102 -16.78 -23.10 17.19
N ASP A 103 -17.98 -22.85 16.67
CA ASP A 103 -18.63 -21.53 16.76
C ASP A 103 -18.95 -21.10 18.20
N GLN A 104 -19.35 -22.05 19.05
CA GLN A 104 -19.70 -21.74 20.42
C GLN A 104 -18.48 -21.24 21.20
N GLU A 105 -17.33 -21.88 21.00
CA GLU A 105 -16.09 -21.48 21.65
C GLU A 105 -15.62 -20.09 21.19
N LEU A 106 -15.77 -19.75 19.91
CA LEU A 106 -15.47 -18.40 19.42
C LEU A 106 -16.41 -17.36 20.04
N ASN A 107 -17.72 -17.64 20.06
CA ASN A 107 -18.69 -16.70 20.61
C ASN A 107 -18.45 -16.47 22.11
N ASP A 108 -18.24 -17.55 22.87
CA ASP A 108 -17.90 -17.47 24.30
C ASP A 108 -16.62 -16.67 24.49
N TRP A 109 -15.59 -16.93 23.68
CA TRP A 109 -14.33 -16.18 23.76
C TRP A 109 -14.52 -14.68 23.49
N LEU A 110 -15.31 -14.32 22.47
CA LEU A 110 -15.62 -12.93 22.12
C LEU A 110 -16.38 -12.23 23.25
N GLU A 111 -17.37 -12.89 23.86
CA GLU A 111 -18.12 -12.32 24.99
C GLU A 111 -17.22 -12.04 26.21
N HIS A 112 -16.22 -12.89 26.46
CA HIS A 112 -15.29 -12.71 27.58
C HIS A 112 -14.17 -11.69 27.28
N ASN A 113 -13.74 -11.55 26.03
CA ASN A 113 -12.55 -10.78 25.66
C ASN A 113 -12.85 -9.45 24.97
N TRP A 114 -14.09 -9.22 24.55
CA TRP A 114 -14.50 -8.03 23.82
C TRP A 114 -15.81 -7.45 24.37
N PRO A 115 -15.79 -6.23 24.93
CA PRO A 115 -16.95 -5.67 25.64
C PRO A 115 -18.05 -5.14 24.69
N TYR A 116 -17.84 -5.18 23.38
CA TYR A 116 -18.80 -4.69 22.39
C TYR A 116 -19.33 -5.83 21.53
N ARG A 117 -20.48 -5.61 20.89
CA ARG A 117 -21.03 -6.60 19.97
C ARG A 117 -20.09 -6.82 18.78
N ALA A 118 -19.65 -8.06 18.62
CA ALA A 118 -19.05 -8.58 17.40
C ALA A 118 -20.10 -9.37 16.59
N GLN A 119 -19.97 -9.37 15.28
CA GLN A 119 -20.74 -10.24 14.39
C GLN A 119 -19.81 -11.28 13.79
N VAL A 120 -20.17 -12.54 13.96
CA VAL A 120 -19.46 -13.67 13.38
C VAL A 120 -20.25 -14.16 12.18
N TYR A 121 -19.58 -14.33 11.05
CA TYR A 121 -20.16 -14.90 9.84
C TYR A 121 -19.24 -15.98 9.30
N ARG A 122 -19.82 -17.12 8.94
CA ARG A 122 -19.13 -18.22 8.29
C ARG A 122 -19.84 -18.60 7.01
N LYS A 123 -19.06 -18.95 5.98
CA LYS A 123 -19.59 -19.58 4.77
C LYS A 123 -18.56 -20.50 4.13
N PRO A 124 -19.00 -21.56 3.43
CA PRO A 124 -18.14 -22.30 2.52
C PRO A 124 -17.57 -21.37 1.43
N ASP A 125 -16.28 -21.47 1.19
CA ASP A 125 -15.55 -20.81 0.10
C ASP A 125 -14.33 -21.66 -0.34
N PRO A 126 -14.55 -22.89 -0.82
CA PRO A 126 -13.46 -23.83 -1.16
C PRO A 126 -12.52 -23.30 -2.24
N GLU A 127 -13.01 -22.43 -3.11
CA GLU A 127 -12.24 -21.81 -4.20
C GLU A 127 -11.51 -20.53 -3.77
N TRP A 128 -11.61 -20.13 -2.49
CA TRP A 128 -11.00 -18.90 -1.99
C TRP A 128 -11.43 -17.67 -2.82
N SER A 129 -12.70 -17.65 -3.23
CA SER A 129 -13.26 -16.58 -4.06
C SER A 129 -13.21 -15.23 -3.35
N PHE A 130 -13.40 -15.21 -2.02
CA PHE A 130 -13.30 -14.00 -1.23
C PHE A 130 -11.85 -13.52 -1.10
N TYR A 131 -10.88 -14.42 -0.95
CA TYR A 131 -9.47 -14.06 -0.98
C TYR A 131 -9.09 -13.41 -2.31
N THR A 132 -9.55 -13.99 -3.43
CA THR A 132 -9.35 -13.44 -4.77
C THR A 132 -9.95 -12.04 -4.90
N PHE A 133 -11.16 -11.82 -4.36
CA PHE A 133 -11.78 -10.49 -4.31
C PHE A 133 -10.97 -9.48 -3.48
N MET A 134 -10.35 -9.92 -2.38
CA MET A 134 -9.51 -9.07 -1.55
C MET A 134 -8.10 -8.85 -2.10
N LEU A 135 -7.65 -9.61 -3.11
CA LEU A 135 -6.38 -9.30 -3.78
C LEU A 135 -6.50 -7.93 -4.46
N PRO A 136 -5.41 -7.14 -4.48
CA PRO A 136 -5.41 -5.87 -5.19
C PRO A 136 -5.58 -6.12 -6.69
N ASP A 137 -6.38 -5.28 -7.34
CA ASP A 137 -6.38 -5.20 -8.80
C ASP A 137 -5.12 -4.50 -9.33
N ALA A 138 -4.98 -4.40 -10.65
CA ALA A 138 -3.80 -3.79 -11.27
C ALA A 138 -3.57 -2.33 -10.84
N LEU A 139 -4.64 -1.55 -10.64
CA LEU A 139 -4.56 -0.16 -10.20
C LEU A 139 -4.20 -0.07 -8.71
N GLU A 140 -4.76 -0.95 -7.90
CA GLU A 140 -4.47 -1.05 -6.47
C GLU A 140 -3.03 -1.51 -6.22
N GLU A 141 -2.49 -2.41 -7.05
CA GLU A 141 -1.06 -2.78 -7.02
C GLU A 141 -0.17 -1.55 -7.25
N LEU A 142 -0.55 -0.64 -8.17
CA LEU A 142 0.15 0.64 -8.35
C LEU A 142 0.06 1.53 -7.10
N PHE A 143 -1.08 1.56 -6.41
CA PHE A 143 -1.23 2.34 -5.17
C PHE A 143 -0.38 1.77 -4.02
N ILE A 144 -0.25 0.45 -3.91
CA ILE A 144 0.67 -0.21 -2.97
C ILE A 144 2.10 0.26 -3.25
N HIS A 145 2.52 0.20 -4.53
CA HIS A 145 3.85 0.63 -4.93
C HIS A 145 4.10 2.11 -4.63
N ASN A 146 3.13 2.98 -4.89
CA ASN A 146 3.20 4.40 -4.56
C ASN A 146 3.42 4.61 -3.07
N ALA A 147 2.67 3.92 -2.20
CA ALA A 147 2.83 4.02 -0.75
C ALA A 147 4.25 3.62 -0.31
N GLN A 148 4.80 2.53 -0.85
CA GLN A 148 6.17 2.09 -0.58
C GLN A 148 7.21 3.13 -1.03
N MET A 149 7.05 3.70 -2.22
CA MET A 149 7.94 4.73 -2.73
C MET A 149 7.90 6.01 -1.88
N ILE A 150 6.70 6.49 -1.53
CA ILE A 150 6.54 7.69 -0.69
C ILE A 150 7.14 7.45 0.69
N TYR A 151 6.90 6.29 1.30
CA TYR A 151 7.53 5.92 2.56
C TYR A 151 9.06 5.98 2.46
N ALA A 152 9.65 5.41 1.41
CA ALA A 152 11.08 5.45 1.17
C ALA A 152 11.61 6.89 0.98
N LEU A 153 10.86 7.77 0.30
CA LEU A 153 11.20 9.20 0.15
C LEU A 153 11.23 9.92 1.50
N ILE A 154 10.17 9.77 2.31
CA ILE A 154 10.08 10.35 3.66
C ILE A 154 11.27 9.88 4.51
N HIS A 155 11.56 8.58 4.51
CA HIS A 155 12.69 8.01 5.28
C HIS A 155 14.06 8.53 4.83
N LYS A 156 14.20 8.90 3.55
CA LYS A 156 15.41 9.54 3.01
C LYS A 156 15.48 11.05 3.27
N GLY A 157 14.46 11.61 3.93
CA GLY A 157 14.40 13.01 4.34
C GLY A 157 13.84 13.96 3.28
N ASP A 158 13.10 13.42 2.31
CA ASP A 158 12.37 14.18 1.30
C ASP A 158 11.20 14.96 1.92
N ASP A 159 11.01 16.20 1.47
CA ASP A 159 9.85 17.04 1.78
C ASP A 159 8.77 16.81 0.73
N ILE A 160 8.00 15.74 0.90
CA ILE A 160 6.99 15.28 -0.08
C ILE A 160 5.92 16.34 -0.41
N GLY A 161 5.75 17.36 0.43
CA GLY A 161 4.81 18.46 0.19
C GLY A 161 5.37 19.58 -0.69
N GLN A 162 6.67 19.57 -1.00
CA GLN A 162 7.29 20.57 -1.86
C GLN A 162 7.04 20.25 -3.35
N PRO A 163 6.40 21.17 -4.11
CA PRO A 163 6.16 20.97 -5.55
C PRO A 163 7.43 20.80 -6.37
N ARG A 164 7.35 19.93 -7.39
CA ARG A 164 8.45 19.52 -8.27
C ARG A 164 7.89 18.90 -9.56
N ASN A 165 8.73 18.72 -10.57
CA ASN A 165 8.34 17.91 -11.73
C ASN A 165 8.22 16.45 -11.31
N VAL A 166 7.02 15.90 -11.47
CA VAL A 166 6.69 14.49 -11.34
C VAL A 166 6.56 13.94 -12.76
N TYR A 167 7.35 12.92 -13.06
CA TYR A 167 7.37 12.27 -14.37
C TYR A 167 6.59 10.97 -14.29
N HIS A 168 5.86 10.65 -15.34
CA HIS A 168 5.09 9.41 -15.52
C HIS A 168 5.53 8.73 -16.81
N TRP A 169 5.76 7.42 -16.73
CA TRP A 169 6.13 6.58 -17.86
C TRP A 169 4.94 5.74 -18.28
N LEU A 170 4.59 5.83 -19.55
CA LEU A 170 3.51 5.11 -20.19
C LEU A 170 4.09 4.30 -21.34
N LEU A 171 3.55 3.12 -21.57
CA LEU A 171 4.03 2.18 -22.57
C LEU A 171 2.87 1.74 -23.45
N PHE A 172 3.02 1.80 -24.76
CA PHE A 172 1.97 1.45 -25.72
C PHE A 172 2.42 0.32 -26.65
N ARG A 173 1.46 -0.53 -27.02
CA ARG A 173 1.63 -1.59 -28.03
C ARG A 173 1.77 -1.02 -29.44
N GLU A 174 0.96 0.00 -29.74
CA GLU A 174 0.88 0.65 -31.04
C GLU A 174 1.19 2.15 -30.93
N ASP A 175 1.84 2.72 -31.95
CA ASP A 175 2.18 4.16 -31.95
C ASP A 175 0.94 5.04 -32.11
N VAL A 176 -0.13 4.50 -32.71
CA VAL A 176 -1.41 5.23 -32.87
C VAL A 176 -2.02 5.53 -31.51
N ASP A 177 -2.12 4.54 -30.62
CA ASP A 177 -2.64 4.71 -29.25
C ASP A 177 -1.84 5.76 -28.48
N ARG A 178 -0.50 5.71 -28.63
CA ARG A 178 0.41 6.69 -28.03
C ARG A 178 0.13 8.12 -28.53
N ARG A 179 -0.17 8.29 -29.82
CA ARG A 179 -0.45 9.63 -30.40
C ARG A 179 -1.84 10.13 -30.02
N GLU A 180 -2.82 9.25 -29.95
CA GLU A 180 -4.20 9.59 -29.60
C GLU A 180 -4.34 10.08 -28.15
N ILE A 181 -3.54 9.53 -27.21
CA ILE A 181 -3.61 9.93 -25.80
C ILE A 181 -2.98 11.30 -25.51
N VAL A 182 -2.02 11.74 -26.32
CA VAL A 182 -1.26 13.00 -26.12
C VAL A 182 -2.16 14.22 -25.90
N PRO A 183 -3.13 14.54 -26.79
CA PRO A 183 -4.00 15.69 -26.59
C PRO A 183 -4.88 15.56 -25.32
N MET A 184 -5.22 14.34 -24.90
CA MET A 184 -5.99 14.10 -23.68
C MET A 184 -5.18 14.39 -22.40
N LEU A 185 -3.88 14.11 -22.43
CA LEU A 185 -2.93 14.41 -21.36
C LEU A 185 -2.62 15.92 -21.30
N GLU A 186 -2.34 16.54 -22.45
CA GLU A 186 -2.07 17.99 -22.53
C GLU A 186 -3.26 18.81 -22.00
N LYS A 187 -4.50 18.44 -22.35
CA LYS A 187 -5.72 19.09 -21.84
C LYS A 187 -5.84 19.02 -20.31
N ARG A 188 -5.21 18.04 -19.66
CA ARG A 188 -5.19 17.87 -18.19
C ARG A 188 -3.98 18.53 -17.54
N GLY A 189 -3.15 19.24 -18.31
CA GLY A 189 -2.00 19.99 -17.81
C GLY A 189 -0.71 19.19 -17.73
N TYR A 190 -0.64 18.03 -18.39
CA TYR A 190 0.62 17.31 -18.54
C TYR A 190 1.47 17.89 -19.66
N VAL A 191 2.79 17.89 -19.46
CA VAL A 191 3.79 18.26 -20.46
C VAL A 191 4.36 16.99 -21.08
N ILE A 192 4.45 16.93 -22.41
CA ILE A 192 5.08 15.82 -23.12
C ILE A 192 6.61 15.98 -23.11
N GLU A 193 7.30 15.05 -22.47
CA GLU A 193 8.76 15.12 -22.26
C GLU A 193 9.51 14.46 -23.41
N LYS A 194 9.65 15.17 -24.53
CA LYS A 194 10.28 14.65 -25.77
C LYS A 194 11.76 14.29 -25.60
N GLU A 195 12.45 14.95 -24.67
CA GLU A 195 13.88 14.75 -24.40
C GLU A 195 14.15 13.62 -23.39
N ARG A 196 13.10 13.05 -22.78
CA ARG A 196 13.24 11.89 -21.90
C ARG A 196 12.95 10.61 -22.65
N GLU A 197 13.96 9.76 -22.71
CA GLU A 197 13.79 8.39 -23.19
C GLU A 197 12.99 7.58 -22.17
N GLY A 198 11.86 7.02 -22.60
CA GLY A 198 11.21 5.93 -21.89
C GLY A 198 11.86 4.60 -22.27
N ARG A 199 11.86 3.65 -21.33
CA ARG A 199 12.34 2.29 -21.62
C ARG A 199 11.23 1.51 -22.30
N THR A 200 11.53 0.86 -23.42
CA THR A 200 10.62 -0.11 -24.03
C THR A 200 10.55 -1.37 -23.19
N ASP A 201 9.42 -2.07 -23.24
CA ASP A 201 9.27 -3.42 -22.68
C ASP A 201 8.78 -4.39 -23.76
N GLN A 202 8.93 -5.70 -23.52
CA GLN A 202 8.47 -6.73 -24.44
C GLN A 202 6.95 -6.58 -24.68
N GLY A 203 6.59 -6.37 -25.95
CA GLY A 203 5.20 -6.11 -26.35
C GLY A 203 4.76 -4.65 -26.22
N TYR A 204 5.60 -3.74 -25.73
CA TYR A 204 5.32 -2.30 -25.65
C TYR A 204 6.49 -1.45 -26.19
N PRO A 205 6.62 -1.34 -27.52
CA PRO A 205 7.74 -0.65 -28.15
C PRO A 205 7.59 0.88 -28.20
N TYR A 206 6.44 1.44 -27.82
CA TYR A 206 6.17 2.87 -27.94
C TYR A 206 6.02 3.54 -26.58
N PRO A 207 7.12 4.03 -25.95
CA PRO A 207 7.05 4.72 -24.68
C PRO A 207 6.59 6.18 -24.84
N LEU A 208 5.96 6.70 -23.80
CA LEU A 208 5.62 8.11 -23.65
C LEU A 208 5.97 8.55 -22.23
N VAL A 209 6.77 9.61 -22.12
CA VAL A 209 7.05 10.25 -20.83
C VAL A 209 6.29 11.56 -20.78
N VAL A 210 5.52 11.74 -19.71
CA VAL A 210 4.84 12.99 -19.42
C VAL A 210 5.23 13.50 -18.04
N SER A 211 5.13 14.80 -17.83
CA SER A 211 5.39 15.40 -16.52
C SER A 211 4.32 16.40 -16.10
N ARG A 212 4.26 16.65 -14.80
CA ARG A 212 3.43 17.69 -14.20
C ARG A 212 4.14 18.27 -12.98
N PHE A 213 3.96 19.57 -12.75
CA PHE A 213 4.56 20.26 -11.60
C PHE A 213 3.60 20.23 -10.40
N GLU A 214 3.90 19.37 -9.42
CA GLU A 214 3.03 19.11 -8.27
C GLU A 214 3.83 18.51 -7.09
N ASP A 215 3.16 18.27 -5.96
CA ASP A 215 3.76 17.57 -4.83
C ASP A 215 3.70 16.05 -5.00
N VAL A 216 4.43 15.33 -4.15
CA VAL A 216 4.46 13.85 -4.17
C VAL A 216 3.80 13.28 -2.92
N ARG A 217 2.77 13.94 -2.40
CA ARG A 217 1.95 13.32 -1.35
C ARG A 217 1.20 12.13 -1.94
N LEU A 218 0.94 11.14 -1.09
CA LEU A 218 0.38 9.86 -1.52
C LEU A 218 -1.00 10.01 -2.18
N ASP A 219 -1.83 10.92 -1.67
CA ASP A 219 -3.12 11.27 -2.26
C ASP A 219 -2.99 11.91 -3.64
N THR A 220 -2.09 12.88 -3.80
CA THR A 220 -1.77 13.52 -5.09
C THR A 220 -1.33 12.47 -6.11
N VAL A 221 -0.31 11.67 -5.77
CA VAL A 221 0.25 10.65 -6.67
C VAL A 221 -0.80 9.60 -7.03
N ASN A 222 -1.56 9.08 -6.06
CA ASN A 222 -2.60 8.08 -6.34
C ASN A 222 -3.72 8.66 -7.21
N GLU A 223 -4.06 9.94 -7.06
CA GLU A 223 -5.02 10.60 -7.95
C GLU A 223 -4.49 10.70 -9.38
N ARG A 224 -3.23 11.11 -9.57
CA ARG A 224 -2.62 11.20 -10.91
C ARG A 224 -2.48 9.83 -11.57
N VAL A 225 -2.05 8.81 -10.81
CA VAL A 225 -1.98 7.43 -11.32
C VAL A 225 -3.35 6.93 -11.73
N ARG A 226 -4.40 7.16 -10.92
CA ARG A 226 -5.78 6.80 -11.28
C ARG A 226 -6.24 7.51 -12.55
N GLU A 227 -5.99 8.81 -12.65
CA GLU A 227 -6.36 9.60 -13.81
C GLU A 227 -5.69 9.06 -15.08
N ILE A 228 -4.37 8.87 -15.06
CA ILE A 228 -3.64 8.38 -16.23
C ILE A 228 -4.05 6.94 -16.56
N HIS A 229 -4.16 6.07 -15.56
CA HIS A 229 -4.59 4.68 -15.74
C HIS A 229 -5.96 4.62 -16.42
N GLY A 230 -6.94 5.40 -15.96
CA GLY A 230 -8.27 5.45 -16.57
C GLY A 230 -8.29 6.08 -17.98
N LEU A 231 -7.31 6.91 -18.33
CA LEU A 231 -7.20 7.47 -19.69
C LEU A 231 -6.67 6.46 -20.70
N ILE A 232 -5.73 5.63 -20.27
CA ILE A 232 -5.14 4.60 -21.12
C ILE A 232 -5.90 3.27 -21.04
N GLU A 233 -6.84 3.14 -20.10
CA GLU A 233 -7.70 1.98 -19.99
C GLU A 233 -8.50 1.77 -21.29
N GLY A 234 -8.34 0.60 -21.90
CA GLY A 234 -8.94 0.27 -23.20
C GLY A 234 -8.13 0.69 -24.42
N SER A 235 -7.15 1.59 -24.28
CA SER A 235 -6.06 1.72 -25.26
C SER A 235 -5.07 0.57 -25.02
N GLY A 236 -4.26 0.16 -26.01
CA GLY A 236 -3.18 -0.81 -25.79
C GLY A 236 -2.05 -0.31 -24.88
N GLY A 237 -2.31 0.69 -24.03
CA GLY A 237 -1.41 1.35 -23.12
C GLY A 237 -1.32 0.68 -21.76
N ARG A 238 -0.16 0.82 -21.12
CA ARG A 238 0.13 0.37 -19.76
C ARG A 238 0.88 1.47 -19.01
N TYR A 239 0.49 1.69 -17.77
CA TYR A 239 1.21 2.57 -16.86
C TYR A 239 2.43 1.83 -16.28
N ASP A 240 3.64 2.38 -16.43
CA ASP A 240 4.89 1.73 -16.00
C ASP A 240 5.34 2.22 -14.62
N GLY A 241 5.19 3.51 -14.35
CA GLY A 241 5.60 4.08 -13.07
C GLY A 241 5.69 5.60 -13.09
N TRP A 242 6.07 6.16 -11.95
CA TRP A 242 6.39 7.57 -11.81
C TRP A 242 7.71 7.77 -11.07
N GLY A 243 8.19 9.00 -11.08
CA GLY A 243 9.44 9.38 -10.47
C GLY A 243 9.58 10.89 -10.38
N SER A 244 10.36 11.35 -9.41
CA SER A 244 10.65 12.77 -9.24
C SER A 244 12.04 12.96 -8.66
N VAL A 245 12.55 14.18 -8.76
CA VAL A 245 13.77 14.56 -8.05
C VAL A 245 13.48 14.72 -6.57
N MET A 246 14.36 14.20 -5.70
CA MET A 246 14.22 14.43 -4.26
C MET A 246 14.43 15.91 -3.91
N LYS A 247 13.59 16.43 -3.01
CA LYS A 247 13.72 17.73 -2.38
C LYS A 247 13.93 17.52 -0.90
N LEU A 248 15.16 17.71 -0.43
CA LEU A 248 15.47 17.56 1.00
C LEU A 248 14.81 18.68 1.80
N SER A 249 14.18 18.30 2.91
CA SER A 249 13.71 19.23 3.94
C SER A 249 14.85 20.18 4.37
N THR A 250 14.53 21.44 4.64
CA THR A 250 15.49 22.50 5.04
C THR A 250 16.35 22.08 6.24
N PHE A 251 15.75 21.38 7.21
CA PHE A 251 16.46 20.82 8.36
C PHE A 251 17.50 19.76 7.96
N ASN A 252 17.14 18.86 7.05
CA ASN A 252 18.04 17.82 6.54
C ASN A 252 19.12 18.38 5.60
N ARG A 253 18.82 19.46 4.87
CA ARG A 253 19.79 20.22 4.08
C ARG A 253 20.88 20.82 4.98
N MET A 254 20.49 21.46 6.09
CA MET A 254 21.42 21.99 7.09
C MET A 254 22.26 20.88 7.71
N ARG A 255 21.64 19.78 8.16
CA ARG A 255 22.35 18.63 8.76
C ARG A 255 23.35 17.97 7.80
N ARG A 256 23.00 17.80 6.51
CA ARG A 256 23.93 17.29 5.50
C ARG A 256 25.05 18.28 5.17
N SER A 257 24.76 19.58 5.14
CA SER A 257 25.78 20.61 4.93
C SER A 257 26.79 20.61 6.08
N VAL A 258 26.31 20.57 7.33
CA VAL A 258 27.17 20.50 8.53
C VAL A 258 28.01 19.22 8.52
N LYS A 259 27.42 18.07 8.18
CA LYS A 259 28.16 16.79 8.08
C LYS A 259 29.24 16.82 6.99
N ARG A 260 28.93 17.34 5.80
CA ARG A 260 29.93 17.49 4.71
C ARG A 260 31.04 18.48 5.08
N SER A 261 30.72 19.56 5.78
CA SER A 261 31.72 20.50 6.29
C SER A 261 32.59 19.88 7.38
N LEU A 262 32.04 19.03 8.25
CA LEU A 262 32.82 18.29 9.24
C LEU A 262 33.75 17.27 8.59
N GLU A 263 33.26 16.49 7.62
CA GLU A 263 34.06 15.51 6.87
C GLU A 263 35.16 16.18 6.03
N SER A 264 34.91 17.35 5.45
CA SER A 264 35.92 18.10 4.70
C SER A 264 36.98 18.73 5.61
N VAL A 265 36.59 19.23 6.80
CA VAL A 265 37.51 19.70 7.84
C VAL A 265 38.35 18.55 8.37
N GLU A 266 37.75 17.40 8.65
CA GLU A 266 38.45 16.20 9.13
C GLU A 266 39.44 15.68 8.08
N ALA A 267 39.05 15.66 6.80
CA ALA A 267 39.95 15.31 5.69
C ALA A 267 41.09 16.32 5.50
N ALA A 268 40.85 17.62 5.73
CA ALA A 268 41.87 18.67 5.65
C ALA A 268 42.87 18.56 6.82
N VAL A 269 42.38 18.34 8.04
CA VAL A 269 43.22 18.11 9.24
C VAL A 269 44.08 16.86 9.09
N ARG A 270 43.54 15.79 8.50
CA ARG A 270 44.27 14.54 8.24
C ARG A 270 45.36 14.68 7.17
N ARG A 271 45.26 15.68 6.27
CA ARG A 271 46.31 16.03 5.30
C ARG A 271 47.40 16.94 5.89
N MET A 272 47.11 17.69 6.95
CA MET A 272 48.06 18.59 7.62
C MET A 272 48.89 17.91 8.71
N LEU A 273 48.46 16.75 9.23
CA LEU A 273 49.22 15.98 10.21
C LEU A 273 50.33 15.16 9.52
N PRO A 274 51.60 15.28 9.93
CA PRO A 274 52.69 14.52 9.31
C PRO A 274 52.51 13.03 9.60
N ARG A 275 52.69 12.19 8.57
CA ARG A 275 52.72 10.73 8.73
C ARG A 275 53.92 10.37 9.61
N ARG A 276 53.63 9.84 10.80
CA ARG A 276 54.64 9.13 11.59
C ARG A 276 54.83 7.75 10.96
N ASP A 277 55.97 7.56 10.29
CA ASP A 277 56.51 6.24 10.00
C ASP A 277 57.14 5.68 11.30
N ALA A 278 56.80 4.43 11.61
CA ALA A 278 57.37 3.53 12.64
C ALA A 278 57.54 4.08 14.08
#